data_AF-A0A957XUA6-F1
#
_entry.id   AF-A0A957XUA6-F1
#
_cell.length_a   1.000
_cell.length_b   1.000
_cell.length_c   1.000
_cell.angle_alpha   90.00
_cell.angle_beta   90.00
_cell.angle_gamma   90.00
#
_symmetry.space_group_name_H-M   'P 1'
#
loop_
_entity.id
_entity.type
_entity.pdbx_description
1 polymer ?
#
loop_
_entity_poly.entity_id
_entity_poly.type
_entity_poly.pdbx_seq_one_letter_code
_entity_poly.pdbx_strand_id
1 'polypeptide(L)'
;MTNQRWALAVSAAAIFVALSGCNLVNRFAPPEPEQAPSALPAPVSLPAPVEGETPTSIYQSVAPSVVYIETDWGTGSGFVVEVDGNKYVVTNRHVVSPFREVRIVLPDGNEMSDAPVIDVDMLADLAVIGPIQTDARPLVLSQDVTTAIGSPVYLIGYPGESEIFPQPTLATGLLSNIRRWPAADLTYYQTDASTVGGQSGGVLVAANGDILGVPTFWFGEPGAFGLALSAADALPRITQMIAGEDSDGLGARNTILDDVDDMQMLEVGQTITGALDYYGDTDIFLITLERGDVVDVGVQSFHFDPVVLIGSDTATEADLVSDDDSGRGVFGTDALVTFEAENDGTHIIMVQDFGGNLGAYLLSVSRGKLD
;
A
#
# COMPACT_ATOMS: atom_id res chain seq x y z
N MET A 1 -47.65 20.31 -45.38
CA MET A 1 -48.82 21.17 -45.67
C MET A 1 -49.55 21.36 -44.34
N THR A 2 -49.23 22.43 -43.61
CA THR A 2 -50.02 23.70 -43.56
C THR A 2 -51.37 23.47 -42.87
N ASN A 3 -51.79 24.21 -41.84
CA ASN A 3 -51.36 25.49 -41.32
C ASN A 3 -51.95 25.67 -39.90
N GLN A 4 -51.13 26.18 -38.98
CA GLN A 4 -51.64 27.01 -37.89
C GLN A 4 -52.22 28.31 -38.48
N ARG A 5 -53.18 28.94 -37.79
CA ARG A 5 -52.99 30.22 -37.10
C ARG A 5 -54.33 30.92 -36.76
N TRP A 6 -54.20 31.78 -35.73
CA TRP A 6 -55.04 32.92 -35.31
C TRP A 6 -56.34 32.60 -34.54
N ALA A 7 -56.79 33.36 -33.55
CA ALA A 7 -56.22 34.36 -32.62
C ALA A 7 -57.40 34.80 -31.71
N LEU A 8 -57.09 35.24 -30.48
CA LEU A 8 -57.89 36.14 -29.61
C LEU A 8 -59.25 35.58 -29.11
N ALA A 9 -59.79 35.91 -27.93
CA ALA A 9 -59.37 36.59 -26.72
C ALA A 9 -60.57 36.53 -25.75
N VAL A 10 -60.28 36.38 -24.45
CA VAL A 10 -60.92 37.12 -23.33
C VAL A 10 -62.36 36.74 -22.91
N SER A 11 -62.42 36.15 -21.69
CA SER A 11 -63.19 36.59 -20.50
C SER A 11 -64.30 35.71 -19.91
N ALA A 12 -64.18 35.63 -18.57
CA ALA A 12 -65.22 35.55 -17.53
C ALA A 12 -65.99 34.21 -17.39
N ALA A 13 -65.74 33.45 -16.31
CA ALA A 13 -66.41 33.57 -15.00
C ALA A 13 -67.90 33.16 -15.09
N ALA A 14 -68.50 32.35 -14.23
CA ALA A 14 -68.12 31.63 -13.02
C ALA A 14 -69.33 30.70 -12.69
N ILE A 15 -69.26 30.08 -11.51
CA ILE A 15 -70.37 29.69 -10.63
C ILE A 15 -70.56 28.18 -10.45
N PHE A 16 -70.27 27.82 -9.20
CA PHE A 16 -70.58 26.60 -8.46
C PHE A 16 -72.05 26.20 -8.50
N VAL A 17 -72.31 24.90 -8.58
CA VAL A 17 -73.51 24.28 -8.00
C VAL A 17 -73.08 23.01 -7.26
N ALA A 18 -73.45 22.97 -5.99
CA ALA A 18 -73.35 21.81 -5.11
C ALA A 18 -74.44 20.78 -5.42
N LEU A 19 -74.13 19.50 -5.26
CA LEU A 19 -75.13 18.43 -5.18
C LEU A 19 -74.78 17.49 -4.01
N SER A 20 -75.75 17.37 -3.12
CA SER A 20 -75.79 16.42 -2.01
C SER A 20 -76.28 15.05 -2.48
N GLY A 21 -75.57 14.00 -2.07
CA GLY A 21 -76.16 12.82 -1.44
C GLY A 21 -76.63 11.66 -2.32
N CYS A 22 -75.96 10.52 -2.18
CA CYS A 22 -76.60 9.28 -1.72
C CYS A 22 -75.54 8.26 -1.25
N ASN A 23 -75.78 7.71 -0.06
CA ASN A 23 -74.93 6.75 0.65
C ASN A 23 -75.15 5.32 0.14
N LEU A 24 -74.07 4.57 -0.08
CA LEU A 24 -74.07 3.13 0.20
C LEU A 24 -72.76 2.72 0.88
N VAL A 25 -72.98 2.30 2.12
CA VAL A 25 -72.10 1.80 3.16
C VAL A 25 -71.10 0.76 2.65
N ASN A 26 -69.80 1.02 2.86
CA ASN A 26 -68.81 -0.05 2.97
C ASN A 26 -68.13 0.07 4.33
N ARG A 27 -68.22 -0.99 5.14
CA ARG A 27 -67.65 -1.06 6.48
C ARG A 27 -66.13 -1.20 6.39
N PHE A 28 -65.41 -0.11 6.62
CA PHE A 28 -64.04 -0.17 7.12
C PHE A 28 -64.06 0.38 8.54
N ALA A 29 -63.65 -0.45 9.51
CA ALA A 29 -63.30 0.04 10.83
C ALA A 29 -62.18 1.09 10.67
N PRO A 30 -62.17 2.18 11.45
CA PRO A 30 -61.05 3.11 11.43
C PRO A 30 -59.78 2.35 11.87
N PRO A 31 -58.63 2.54 11.20
CA PRO A 31 -57.37 2.05 11.75
C PRO A 31 -57.17 2.69 13.12
N GLU A 32 -56.78 1.87 14.08
CA GLU A 32 -56.30 2.28 15.40
C GLU A 32 -55.19 3.33 15.20
N PRO A 33 -55.13 4.42 16.00
CA PRO A 33 -54.07 5.41 15.84
C PRO A 33 -52.72 4.72 16.06
N GLU A 34 -51.95 4.61 14.98
CA GLU A 34 -50.59 4.10 14.95
C GLU A 34 -49.78 4.87 15.99
N GLN A 35 -49.32 4.17 17.02
CA GLN A 35 -48.46 4.75 18.05
C GLN A 35 -47.21 5.31 17.35
N ALA A 36 -47.00 6.62 17.50
CA ALA A 36 -45.78 7.28 17.03
C ALA A 36 -44.55 6.51 17.56
N PRO A 37 -43.51 6.27 16.73
CA PRO A 37 -42.36 5.52 17.17
C PRO A 37 -41.75 6.15 18.42
N SER A 38 -41.51 5.30 19.42
CA SER A 38 -40.84 5.62 20.67
C SER A 38 -39.61 6.49 20.39
N ALA A 39 -39.49 7.58 21.15
CA ALA A 39 -38.38 8.52 21.06
C ALA A 39 -37.03 7.80 20.94
N LEU A 40 -36.16 8.30 20.07
CA LEU A 40 -34.78 7.84 19.94
C LEU A 40 -34.12 7.81 21.34
N PRO A 41 -33.36 6.77 21.69
CA PRO A 41 -32.62 6.76 22.94
C PRO A 41 -31.73 8.01 23.01
N ALA A 42 -31.67 8.64 24.19
CA ALA A 42 -30.81 9.79 24.41
C ALA A 42 -29.37 9.45 23.99
N PRO A 43 -28.63 10.36 23.33
CA PRO A 43 -27.26 10.11 22.95
C PRO A 43 -26.47 9.71 24.20
N VAL A 44 -25.86 8.52 24.15
CA VAL A 44 -24.93 8.07 25.17
C VAL A 44 -23.76 9.07 25.14
N SER A 45 -23.60 9.85 26.20
CA SER A 45 -22.40 10.68 26.37
C SER A 45 -21.23 9.72 26.46
N LEU A 46 -20.43 9.66 25.40
CA LEU A 46 -19.15 8.97 25.44
C LEU A 46 -18.29 9.63 26.53
N PRO A 47 -17.49 8.84 27.27
CA PRO A 47 -16.50 9.42 28.17
C PRO A 47 -15.62 10.38 27.37
N ALA A 48 -15.27 11.52 27.98
CA ALA A 48 -14.27 12.42 27.40
C ALA A 48 -12.99 11.60 27.12
N PRO A 49 -12.27 11.86 26.01
CA PRO A 49 -11.01 11.18 25.73
C PRO A 49 -10.10 11.26 26.96
N VAL A 50 -9.61 10.10 27.40
CA VAL A 50 -8.64 9.99 28.49
C VAL A 50 -7.41 10.81 28.08
N GLU A 51 -6.85 11.59 29.02
CA GLU A 51 -5.61 12.34 28.81
C GLU A 51 -4.49 11.39 28.36
N GLY A 52 -4.31 11.27 27.05
CA GLY A 52 -3.14 10.72 26.38
C GLY A 52 -2.24 11.85 25.89
N GLU A 53 -1.13 11.49 25.25
CA GLU A 53 -0.29 12.48 24.58
C GLU A 53 -1.13 13.26 23.56
N THR A 54 -1.07 14.59 23.65
CA THR A 54 -1.71 15.44 22.65
C THR A 54 -1.00 15.30 21.31
N PRO A 55 -1.67 15.54 20.17
CA PRO A 55 -1.00 15.59 18.87
C PRO A 55 0.25 16.50 18.86
N THR A 56 0.19 17.59 19.63
CA THR A 56 1.32 18.52 19.81
C THR A 56 2.51 17.89 20.52
N SER A 57 2.29 17.13 21.60
CA SER A 57 3.39 16.48 22.31
C SER A 57 4.01 15.35 21.50
N ILE A 58 3.19 14.59 20.77
CA ILE A 58 3.67 13.56 19.82
C ILE A 58 4.57 14.22 18.78
N TYR A 59 4.10 15.27 18.11
CA TYR A 59 4.89 16.00 17.14
C TYR A 59 6.22 16.50 17.72
N GLN A 60 6.20 17.17 18.87
CA GLN A 60 7.40 17.72 19.50
C GLN A 60 8.42 16.63 19.90
N SER A 61 7.96 15.42 20.20
CA SER A 61 8.83 14.30 20.58
C SER A 61 9.41 13.56 19.37
N VAL A 62 8.68 13.49 18.26
CA VAL A 62 9.02 12.67 17.09
C VAL A 62 9.67 13.51 15.99
N ALA A 63 9.14 14.68 15.67
CA ALA A 63 9.61 15.54 14.57
C ALA A 63 11.13 15.84 14.59
N PRO A 64 11.79 16.04 15.76
CA PRO A 64 13.25 16.20 15.83
C PRO A 64 14.08 14.97 15.46
N SER A 65 13.43 13.89 15.05
CA SER A 65 14.04 12.62 14.62
C SER A 65 13.75 12.30 13.15
N VAL A 66 12.85 13.06 12.50
CA VAL A 66 12.41 12.81 11.12
C VAL A 66 13.25 13.66 10.18
N VAL A 67 13.81 13.08 9.13
CA VAL A 67 14.71 13.75 8.19
C VAL A 67 14.05 13.92 6.84
N TYR A 68 14.42 14.99 6.13
CA TYR A 68 14.05 15.20 4.74
C TYR A 68 15.12 14.58 3.83
N ILE A 69 14.68 13.91 2.78
CA ILE A 69 15.55 13.21 1.82
C ILE A 69 15.25 13.75 0.43
N GLU A 70 16.31 14.00 -0.35
CA GLU A 70 16.23 14.48 -1.71
C GLU A 70 17.19 13.71 -2.61
N THR A 71 16.67 13.35 -3.78
CA THR A 71 17.40 12.76 -4.89
C THR A 71 17.18 13.60 -6.15
N ASP A 72 17.88 13.27 -7.23
CA ASP A 72 17.63 13.95 -8.52
C ASP A 72 16.22 13.71 -9.07
N TRP A 73 15.49 12.71 -8.55
CA TRP A 73 14.18 12.30 -9.05
C TRP A 73 13.01 12.70 -8.15
N GLY A 74 13.27 13.07 -6.90
CA GLY A 74 12.20 13.43 -5.99
C GLY A 74 12.65 13.62 -4.55
N THR A 75 11.65 13.68 -3.68
CA THR A 75 11.83 13.97 -2.26
C THR A 75 11.02 12.98 -1.42
N GLY A 76 11.47 12.78 -0.19
CA GLY A 76 10.84 11.86 0.75
C GLY A 76 11.21 12.17 2.19
N SER A 77 10.78 11.27 3.06
CA SER A 77 11.03 11.36 4.49
C SER A 77 11.86 10.17 4.96
N GLY A 78 12.57 10.34 6.06
CA GLY A 78 13.21 9.26 6.81
C GLY A 78 13.11 9.53 8.30
N PHE A 79 13.61 8.63 9.12
CA PHE A 79 13.80 8.90 10.55
C PHE A 79 15.07 8.26 11.09
N VAL A 80 15.63 8.90 12.11
CA VAL A 80 16.88 8.46 12.74
C VAL A 80 16.63 7.28 13.67
N VAL A 81 17.43 6.24 13.53
CA VAL A 81 17.55 5.09 14.46
C VAL A 81 18.98 4.98 14.96
N GLU A 82 19.18 4.26 16.06
CA GLU A 82 20.52 3.99 16.60
C GLU A 82 20.72 2.49 16.81
N VAL A 83 21.81 1.96 16.27
CA VAL A 83 22.22 0.56 16.40
C VAL A 83 23.72 0.54 16.72
N ASP A 84 24.09 -0.19 17.76
CA ASP A 84 25.48 -0.31 18.24
C ASP A 84 26.20 1.02 18.46
N GLY A 85 25.45 2.06 18.86
CA GLY A 85 25.96 3.42 19.11
C GLY A 85 26.22 4.25 17.85
N ASN A 86 25.88 3.74 16.66
CA ASN A 86 25.89 4.47 15.40
C ASN A 86 24.48 4.86 15.00
N LYS A 87 24.32 6.05 14.42
CA LYS A 87 23.03 6.54 13.93
C LYS A 87 22.89 6.30 12.44
N TYR A 88 21.69 5.91 12.05
CA TYR A 88 21.30 5.64 10.67
C TYR A 88 19.95 6.31 10.39
N VAL A 89 19.63 6.51 9.12
CA VAL A 89 18.30 6.94 8.69
C VAL A 89 17.62 5.75 8.02
N VAL A 90 16.40 5.47 8.44
CA VAL A 90 15.50 4.51 7.79
C VAL A 90 14.53 5.30 6.91
N THR A 91 14.29 4.82 5.70
CA THR A 91 13.33 5.37 4.74
C THR A 91 12.79 4.26 3.85
N ASN A 92 12.01 4.58 2.81
CA ASN A 92 11.64 3.61 1.79
C ASN A 92 12.69 3.47 0.68
N ARG A 93 12.77 2.28 0.08
CA ARG A 93 13.62 2.05 -1.09
C ARG A 93 13.24 2.97 -2.24
N HIS A 94 11.95 3.10 -2.58
CA HIS A 94 11.53 3.93 -3.71
C HIS A 94 11.87 5.42 -3.56
N VAL A 95 12.17 5.90 -2.35
CA VAL A 95 12.61 7.29 -2.11
C VAL A 95 14.06 7.48 -2.56
N VAL A 96 14.92 6.48 -2.39
CA VAL A 96 16.37 6.59 -2.61
C VAL A 96 16.86 5.86 -3.85
N SER A 97 16.13 4.88 -4.36
CA SER A 97 16.55 4.08 -5.51
C SER A 97 16.52 4.92 -6.80
N PRO A 98 17.50 4.75 -7.72
CA PRO A 98 18.65 3.85 -7.71
C PRO A 98 19.93 4.52 -7.18
N PHE A 99 19.82 5.58 -6.39
CA PHE A 99 20.95 6.39 -5.96
C PHE A 99 21.71 5.70 -4.82
N ARG A 100 23.05 5.69 -4.95
CA ARG A 100 23.95 5.19 -3.89
C ARG A 100 24.20 6.21 -2.78
N GLU A 101 23.98 7.47 -3.09
CA GLU A 101 24.17 8.60 -2.19
C GLU A 101 22.99 9.55 -2.40
N VAL A 102 22.48 10.10 -1.31
CA VAL A 102 21.34 11.02 -1.33
C VAL A 102 21.63 12.24 -0.47
N ARG A 103 20.95 13.34 -0.77
CA ARG A 103 20.98 14.52 0.08
C ARG A 103 19.99 14.32 1.22
N ILE A 104 20.44 14.52 2.46
CA ILE A 104 19.56 14.56 3.63
C ILE A 104 19.66 15.91 4.34
N VAL A 105 18.52 16.40 4.83
CA VAL A 105 18.42 17.58 5.68
C VAL A 105 17.88 17.14 7.04
N LEU A 106 18.69 17.37 8.06
CA LEU A 106 18.39 17.02 9.45
C LEU A 106 17.45 18.07 10.08
N PRO A 107 16.72 17.73 11.15
CA PRO A 107 15.82 18.65 11.85
C PRO A 107 16.45 19.93 12.39
N ASP A 108 17.76 19.92 12.65
CA ASP A 108 18.53 21.08 13.09
C ASP A 108 18.97 21.99 11.92
N GLY A 109 18.62 21.64 10.69
CA GLY A 109 18.97 22.32 9.45
C GLY A 109 20.35 21.95 8.91
N ASN A 110 21.08 21.04 9.55
CA ASN A 110 22.33 20.52 8.99
C ASN A 110 22.03 19.64 7.78
N GLU A 111 22.86 19.78 6.76
CA GLU A 111 22.72 19.02 5.51
C GLU A 111 23.90 18.09 5.29
N MET A 112 23.63 16.94 4.69
CA MET A 112 24.64 16.03 4.15
C MET A 112 24.29 15.76 2.69
N SER A 113 25.10 16.26 1.75
CA SER A 113 24.83 16.13 0.31
C SER A 113 25.00 14.71 -0.24
N ASP A 114 25.93 13.95 0.34
CA ASP A 114 26.37 12.65 -0.18
C ASP A 114 26.23 11.56 0.91
N ALA A 115 25.04 11.44 1.50
CA ALA A 115 24.79 10.44 2.54
C ALA A 115 24.65 9.05 1.90
N PRO A 116 25.45 8.04 2.30
CA PRO A 116 25.47 6.76 1.61
C PRO A 116 24.23 5.92 1.92
N VAL A 117 23.60 5.36 0.90
CA VAL A 117 22.62 4.29 1.00
C VAL A 117 23.40 2.99 1.15
N ILE A 118 23.37 2.38 2.33
CA ILE A 118 24.15 1.17 2.63
C ILE A 118 23.42 -0.11 2.27
N ASP A 119 22.10 -0.10 2.29
CA ASP A 119 21.30 -1.27 1.93
C ASP A 119 19.85 -0.91 1.57
N VAL A 120 19.21 -1.80 0.80
CA VAL A 120 17.80 -1.72 0.39
C VAL A 120 17.12 -3.09 0.46
N ASP A 121 15.92 -3.12 1.00
CA ASP A 121 15.01 -4.27 1.04
C ASP A 121 13.93 -4.04 -0.03
N MET A 122 13.95 -4.85 -1.08
CA MET A 122 13.06 -4.73 -2.21
C MET A 122 11.67 -5.27 -1.94
N LEU A 123 11.50 -6.17 -0.96
CA LEU A 123 10.24 -6.79 -0.61
C LEU A 123 9.43 -5.96 0.40
N ALA A 124 10.10 -5.37 1.37
CA ALA A 124 9.51 -4.52 2.38
C ALA A 124 9.52 -3.03 2.00
N ASP A 125 10.15 -2.68 0.88
CA ASP A 125 10.36 -1.30 0.42
C ASP A 125 11.05 -0.43 1.47
N LEU A 126 12.16 -0.92 2.03
CA LEU A 126 12.96 -0.20 3.03
C LEU A 126 14.34 0.15 2.49
N ALA A 127 14.93 1.21 3.01
CA ALA A 127 16.32 1.57 2.78
C ALA A 127 16.96 2.08 4.06
N VAL A 128 18.27 1.84 4.19
CA VAL A 128 19.08 2.37 5.29
C VAL A 128 20.17 3.28 4.72
N ILE A 129 20.22 4.51 5.23
CA ILE A 129 21.24 5.50 4.93
C ILE A 129 22.15 5.65 6.15
N GLY A 130 23.47 5.72 5.92
CA GLY A 130 24.44 6.05 6.95
C GLY A 130 25.63 5.09 7.01
N PRO A 131 26.35 5.04 8.14
CA PRO A 131 26.11 5.80 9.36
C PRO A 131 26.20 7.32 9.15
N ILE A 132 25.46 8.08 9.95
CA ILE A 132 25.42 9.55 9.92
C ILE A 132 25.86 10.15 11.26
N GLN A 133 26.32 11.40 11.23
CA GLN A 133 26.66 12.17 12.42
C GLN A 133 25.58 13.23 12.65
N THR A 134 24.84 13.09 13.76
CA THR A 134 23.74 14.01 14.08
C THR A 134 23.45 14.03 15.58
N ASP A 135 22.96 15.17 16.08
CA ASP A 135 22.42 15.32 17.43
C ASP A 135 20.92 14.94 17.52
N ALA A 136 20.28 14.63 16.39
CA ALA A 136 18.90 14.15 16.36
C ALA A 136 18.70 12.96 17.31
N ARG A 137 17.59 12.95 18.04
CA ARG A 137 17.25 11.85 18.94
C ARG A 137 16.81 10.66 18.09
N PRO A 138 17.34 9.44 18.29
CA PRO A 138 16.87 8.28 17.56
C PRO A 138 15.46 7.88 18.04
N LEU A 139 14.63 7.42 17.11
CA LEU A 139 13.37 6.72 17.41
C LEU A 139 13.67 5.27 17.77
N VAL A 140 12.83 4.71 18.65
CA VAL A 140 12.92 3.32 19.07
C VAL A 140 11.72 2.58 18.49
N LEU A 141 12.00 1.62 17.63
CA LEU A 141 11.00 0.70 17.10
C LEU A 141 10.84 -0.49 18.05
N SER A 142 9.67 -1.12 18.03
CA SER A 142 9.37 -2.30 18.86
C SER A 142 8.53 -3.29 18.05
N GLN A 143 8.74 -4.58 18.32
CA GLN A 143 7.88 -5.65 17.79
C GLN A 143 6.60 -5.80 18.60
N ASP A 144 6.59 -5.31 19.85
CA ASP A 144 5.46 -5.40 20.77
C ASP A 144 4.59 -4.14 20.71
N VAL A 145 4.19 -3.74 19.51
CA VAL A 145 3.33 -2.56 19.29
C VAL A 145 1.97 -3.00 18.79
N THR A 146 0.92 -2.60 19.51
CA THR A 146 -0.48 -2.89 19.11
C THR A 146 -1.32 -1.63 19.19
N THR A 147 -2.16 -1.41 18.20
CA THR A 147 -3.16 -0.35 18.20
C THR A 147 -4.48 -0.89 17.69
N ALA A 148 -5.58 -0.51 18.33
CA ALA A 148 -6.92 -0.94 17.93
C ALA A 148 -7.39 -0.17 16.69
N ILE A 149 -8.08 -0.86 15.78
CA ILE A 149 -8.78 -0.22 14.65
C ILE A 149 -9.74 0.84 15.21
N GLY A 150 -9.75 2.03 14.58
CA GLY A 150 -10.48 3.22 14.99
C GLY A 150 -9.72 4.12 15.98
N SER A 151 -8.50 3.76 16.39
CA SER A 151 -7.68 4.63 17.23
C SER A 151 -7.05 5.76 16.41
N PRO A 152 -6.83 6.96 17.01
CA PRO A 152 -6.09 8.02 16.35
C PRO A 152 -4.66 7.61 16.04
N VAL A 153 -4.19 7.99 14.86
CA VAL A 153 -2.80 7.85 14.42
C VAL A 153 -2.30 9.15 13.81
N TYR A 154 -0.99 9.33 13.87
CA TYR A 154 -0.30 10.52 13.44
C TYR A 154 0.82 10.16 12.48
N LEU A 155 0.74 10.69 11.27
CA LEU A 155 1.74 10.56 10.24
C LEU A 155 2.64 11.80 10.29
N ILE A 156 3.96 11.61 10.39
CA ILE A 156 4.93 12.71 10.45
C ILE A 156 5.98 12.51 9.34
N GLY A 157 6.16 13.53 8.51
CA GLY A 157 7.04 13.50 7.33
C GLY A 157 6.97 14.82 6.54
N TYR A 158 7.54 14.87 5.34
CA TYR A 158 7.75 16.07 4.54
C TYR A 158 6.93 16.02 3.23
N PRO A 159 5.68 16.49 3.22
CA PRO A 159 4.79 16.35 2.07
C PRO A 159 5.13 17.38 0.98
N GLY A 160 5.73 16.96 -0.13
CA GLY A 160 5.96 17.81 -1.30
C GLY A 160 6.76 19.09 -0.99
N GLU A 161 7.59 19.04 0.04
CA GLU A 161 8.35 20.20 0.52
C GLU A 161 9.38 20.63 -0.53
N SER A 162 9.44 21.93 -0.81
CA SER A 162 10.41 22.54 -1.72
C SER A 162 11.11 23.75 -1.08
N GLU A 163 10.89 23.95 0.22
CA GLU A 163 11.48 25.06 0.97
C GLU A 163 12.97 24.81 1.23
N ILE A 164 13.75 25.88 1.39
CA ILE A 164 15.19 25.78 1.68
C ILE A 164 15.43 25.12 3.06
N PHE A 165 14.51 25.32 4.00
CA PHE A 165 14.57 24.75 5.35
C PHE A 165 13.29 23.96 5.63
N PRO A 166 13.14 22.77 5.01
CA PRO A 166 11.90 22.01 5.10
C PRO A 166 11.59 21.67 6.57
N GLN A 167 10.31 21.70 6.93
CA GLN A 167 9.84 21.33 8.26
C GLN A 167 8.90 20.13 8.16
N PRO A 168 8.96 19.18 9.11
CA PRO A 168 8.08 18.02 9.07
C PRO A 168 6.64 18.47 9.34
N THR A 169 5.71 17.93 8.59
CA THR A 169 4.27 18.08 8.77
C THR A 169 3.70 16.90 9.53
N LEU A 170 2.72 17.16 10.39
CA LEU A 170 1.88 16.13 11.01
C LEU A 170 0.52 16.08 10.31
N ALA A 171 0.17 14.90 9.80
CA ALA A 171 -1.18 14.55 9.38
C ALA A 171 -1.82 13.64 10.43
N THR A 172 -3.12 13.80 10.66
CA THR A 172 -3.88 12.98 11.63
C THR A 172 -4.92 12.16 10.89
N GLY A 173 -5.17 10.96 11.40
CA GLY A 173 -6.23 10.08 10.93
C GLY A 173 -6.55 9.02 11.97
N LEU A 174 -7.19 7.95 11.52
CA LEU A 174 -7.49 6.74 12.26
C LEU A 174 -6.69 5.57 11.70
N LEU A 175 -6.43 4.58 12.56
CA LEU A 175 -6.09 3.25 12.07
C LEU A 175 -7.38 2.62 11.51
N SER A 176 -7.51 2.61 10.19
CA SER A 176 -8.73 2.17 9.49
C SER A 176 -8.81 0.65 9.36
N ASN A 177 -7.67 -0.02 9.19
CA ASN A 177 -7.60 -1.49 9.12
C ASN A 177 -6.17 -2.00 9.38
N ILE A 178 -6.02 -3.31 9.58
CA ILE A 178 -4.73 -4.00 9.56
C ILE A 178 -4.77 -5.02 8.43
N ARG A 179 -3.85 -4.90 7.48
CA ARG A 179 -3.71 -5.81 6.35
C ARG A 179 -2.50 -6.70 6.55
N ARG A 180 -2.61 -7.95 6.09
CA ARG A 180 -1.48 -8.87 6.03
C ARG A 180 -1.26 -9.27 4.59
N TRP A 181 0.01 -9.36 4.20
CA TRP A 181 0.48 -10.04 3.03
C TRP A 181 1.06 -11.39 3.47
N PRO A 182 0.25 -12.47 3.48
CA PRO A 182 0.68 -13.72 4.10
C PRO A 182 1.86 -14.37 3.39
N ALA A 183 2.01 -14.16 2.09
CA ALA A 183 3.08 -14.76 1.31
C ALA A 183 4.45 -14.20 1.69
N ALA A 184 4.55 -12.89 1.97
CA ALA A 184 5.78 -12.24 2.44
C ALA A 184 5.89 -12.18 3.97
N ASP A 185 4.89 -12.67 4.70
CA ASP A 185 4.70 -12.51 6.14
C ASP A 185 4.83 -11.05 6.61
N LEU A 186 4.26 -10.11 5.84
CA LEU A 186 4.29 -8.67 6.13
C LEU A 186 2.93 -8.16 6.61
N THR A 187 2.94 -7.26 7.58
CA THR A 187 1.77 -6.56 8.10
C THR A 187 1.81 -5.08 7.76
N TYR A 188 0.69 -4.55 7.30
CA TYR A 188 0.52 -3.13 6.99
C TYR A 188 -0.61 -2.51 7.79
N TYR A 189 -0.34 -1.36 8.38
CA TYR A 189 -1.35 -0.51 9.03
C TYR A 189 -1.99 0.39 7.99
N GLN A 190 -3.29 0.23 7.77
CA GLN A 190 -4.07 1.09 6.88
C GLN A 190 -4.59 2.30 7.64
N THR A 191 -4.41 3.50 7.09
CA THR A 191 -4.88 4.74 7.69
C THR A 191 -5.56 5.66 6.68
N ASP A 192 -6.50 6.48 7.15
CA ASP A 192 -7.08 7.60 6.40
C ASP A 192 -6.34 8.93 6.66
N ALA A 193 -5.25 8.92 7.45
CA ALA A 193 -4.39 10.08 7.60
C ALA A 193 -3.92 10.53 6.22
N SER A 194 -4.06 11.82 5.93
CA SER A 194 -3.76 12.38 4.60
C SER A 194 -2.33 12.06 4.19
N THR A 195 -2.23 11.19 3.18
CA THR A 195 -0.99 10.68 2.61
C THR A 195 -0.84 11.33 1.24
N VAL A 196 0.25 12.09 1.08
CA VAL A 196 0.62 12.78 -0.15
C VAL A 196 2.09 12.52 -0.43
N GLY A 197 2.54 12.70 -1.67
CA GLY A 197 3.94 12.52 -2.06
C GLY A 197 4.89 13.27 -1.11
N GLY A 198 5.99 12.61 -0.74
CA GLY A 198 6.99 13.12 0.22
C GLY A 198 6.84 12.60 1.66
N GLN A 199 5.67 12.05 2.04
CA GLN A 199 5.47 11.42 3.36
C GLN A 199 6.04 9.99 3.44
N SER A 200 6.31 9.35 2.31
CA SER A 200 6.94 8.02 2.23
C SER A 200 8.27 8.00 2.97
N GLY A 201 8.48 6.95 3.76
CA GLY A 201 9.67 6.74 4.59
C GLY A 201 9.65 7.51 5.91
N GLY A 202 8.60 8.31 6.17
CA GLY A 202 8.39 9.00 7.44
C GLY A 202 7.98 8.04 8.55
N VAL A 203 7.13 8.49 9.46
CA VAL A 203 6.74 7.67 10.61
C VAL A 203 5.26 7.76 10.92
N LEU A 204 4.63 6.60 11.12
CA LEU A 204 3.26 6.48 11.63
C LEU A 204 3.30 6.18 13.14
N VAL A 205 2.60 6.98 13.92
CA VAL A 205 2.66 6.98 15.39
C VAL A 205 1.26 6.81 15.97
N ALA A 206 1.13 6.00 17.02
CA ALA A 206 -0.11 5.84 17.78
C ALA A 206 -0.33 6.98 18.79
N ALA A 207 -1.54 7.10 19.32
CA ALA A 207 -1.88 8.13 20.32
C ALA A 207 -1.18 8.01 21.68
N ASN A 208 -0.51 6.90 21.94
CA ASN A 208 0.34 6.69 23.11
C ASN A 208 1.83 6.99 22.83
N GLY A 209 2.18 7.46 21.62
CA GLY A 209 3.56 7.74 21.22
C GLY A 209 4.33 6.55 20.63
N ASP A 210 3.72 5.36 20.57
CA ASP A 210 4.38 4.19 19.98
C ASP A 210 4.51 4.34 18.46
N ILE A 211 5.68 3.96 17.93
CA ILE A 211 5.92 3.91 16.49
C ILE A 211 5.22 2.68 15.91
N LEU A 212 4.18 2.91 15.11
CA LEU A 212 3.42 1.85 14.46
C LEU A 212 4.10 1.31 13.22
N GLY A 213 4.78 2.15 12.45
CA GLY A 213 5.34 1.71 11.18
C GLY A 213 5.91 2.81 10.29
N VAL A 214 6.37 2.38 9.13
CA VAL A 214 6.96 3.21 8.06
C VAL A 214 5.91 3.39 6.97
N PRO A 215 5.37 4.60 6.74
CA PRO A 215 4.44 4.89 5.65
C PRO A 215 5.10 4.60 4.30
N THR A 216 4.42 3.84 3.44
CA THR A 216 5.01 3.30 2.20
C THR A 216 4.12 3.58 0.99
N PHE A 217 2.88 3.09 1.01
CA PHE A 217 2.00 3.11 -0.16
C PHE A 217 0.79 4.01 0.05
N TRP A 218 0.28 4.54 -1.06
CA TRP A 218 -0.98 5.27 -1.09
C TRP A 218 -1.86 4.77 -2.24
N PHE A 219 -3.14 4.58 -1.94
CA PHE A 219 -4.15 4.18 -2.91
C PHE A 219 -5.11 5.34 -3.15
N GLY A 220 -5.35 5.66 -4.42
CA GLY A 220 -6.15 6.81 -4.85
C GLY A 220 -7.66 6.63 -4.72
N GLU A 221 -8.41 7.62 -5.23
CA GLU A 221 -9.87 7.67 -5.15
C GLU A 221 -10.58 6.75 -6.18
N PRO A 222 -11.81 6.26 -5.85
CA PRO A 222 -12.59 6.56 -4.65
C PRO A 222 -12.18 5.74 -3.41
N GLY A 223 -12.01 6.42 -2.27
CA GLY A 223 -11.71 5.80 -0.97
C GLY A 223 -10.23 5.79 -0.59
N ALA A 224 -9.54 6.91 -0.76
CA ALA A 224 -8.09 6.97 -0.58
C ALA A 224 -7.64 6.57 0.83
N PHE A 225 -6.58 5.77 0.90
CA PHE A 225 -5.95 5.37 2.15
C PHE A 225 -4.45 5.19 1.97
N GLY A 226 -3.71 5.35 3.07
CA GLY A 226 -2.29 5.04 3.17
C GLY A 226 -2.06 3.67 3.81
N LEU A 227 -0.93 3.05 3.47
CA LEU A 227 -0.40 1.88 4.17
C LEU A 227 0.97 2.21 4.76
N ALA A 228 1.19 1.75 5.98
CA ALA A 228 2.50 1.76 6.61
C ALA A 228 2.94 0.33 6.94
N LEU A 229 4.15 -0.06 6.53
CA LEU A 229 4.78 -1.31 6.96
C LEU A 229 4.91 -1.31 8.49
N SER A 230 4.50 -2.39 9.15
CA SER A 230 4.52 -2.45 10.61
C SER A 230 5.95 -2.32 11.16
N ALA A 231 6.11 -1.61 12.28
CA ALA A 231 7.39 -1.51 12.97
C ALA A 231 7.90 -2.87 13.45
N ALA A 232 7.00 -3.82 13.70
CA ALA A 232 7.33 -5.18 14.09
C ALA A 232 8.02 -5.97 12.97
N ASP A 233 7.62 -5.74 11.73
CA ASP A 233 8.24 -6.36 10.55
C ASP A 233 9.44 -5.56 10.05
N ALA A 234 9.41 -4.23 10.19
CA ALA A 234 10.52 -3.36 9.77
C ALA A 234 11.77 -3.52 10.64
N LEU A 235 11.63 -3.59 11.97
CA LEU A 235 12.75 -3.65 12.90
C LEU A 235 13.76 -4.79 12.63
N PRO A 236 13.36 -6.07 12.49
CA PRO A 236 14.30 -7.15 12.21
C PRO A 236 15.03 -6.95 10.88
N ARG A 237 14.33 -6.47 9.84
CA ARG A 237 14.91 -6.18 8.52
C ARG A 237 15.95 -5.06 8.60
N ILE A 238 15.61 -3.94 9.24
CA ILE A 238 16.55 -2.82 9.47
C ILE A 238 17.81 -3.30 10.21
N THR A 239 17.64 -4.19 11.19
CA THR A 239 18.77 -4.74 11.96
C THR A 239 19.68 -5.60 11.08
N GLN A 240 19.09 -6.47 10.25
CA GLN A 240 19.82 -7.29 9.27
C GLN A 240 20.56 -6.42 8.26
N MET A 241 19.89 -5.41 7.70
CA MET A 241 20.47 -4.47 6.73
C MET A 241 21.68 -3.73 7.31
N ILE A 242 21.60 -3.23 8.55
CA ILE A 242 22.71 -2.56 9.22
C ILE A 242 23.88 -3.53 9.50
N ALA A 243 23.58 -4.80 9.76
CA ALA A 243 24.58 -5.86 9.92
C ALA A 243 25.20 -6.33 8.58
N GLY A 244 24.66 -5.89 7.44
CA GLY A 244 25.04 -6.36 6.10
C GLY A 244 24.56 -7.77 5.79
N GLU A 245 23.47 -8.20 6.44
CA GLU A 245 22.77 -9.47 6.16
C GLU A 245 21.69 -9.26 5.09
N ASP A 246 21.39 -10.32 4.34
CA ASP A 246 20.32 -10.30 3.33
C ASP A 246 18.94 -10.38 4.01
N SER A 247 18.19 -9.28 3.96
CA SER A 247 16.94 -9.09 4.71
C SER A 247 15.68 -9.66 4.03
N ASP A 248 15.76 -9.94 2.74
CA ASP A 248 14.64 -10.29 1.85
C ASP A 248 15.00 -11.38 0.82
N GLY A 249 16.24 -11.87 0.82
CA GLY A 249 16.62 -13.13 0.17
C GLY A 249 17.04 -13.04 -1.29
N LEU A 250 17.34 -11.83 -1.81
CA LEU A 250 17.81 -11.61 -3.19
C LEU A 250 19.29 -11.16 -3.25
N GLY A 251 20.09 -11.40 -2.21
CA GLY A 251 21.53 -11.15 -2.20
C GLY A 251 21.96 -9.71 -1.88
N ALA A 252 23.25 -9.38 -2.11
CA ALA A 252 23.86 -8.11 -1.71
C ALA A 252 23.65 -6.98 -2.75
N ARG A 253 23.04 -5.85 -2.36
CA ARG A 253 22.26 -4.97 -3.28
C ARG A 253 22.70 -3.52 -3.48
N ASN A 254 24.00 -3.22 -3.34
CA ASN A 254 24.50 -1.92 -3.82
C ASN A 254 25.02 -1.97 -5.27
N THR A 255 24.78 -3.06 -5.98
CA THR A 255 24.99 -3.19 -7.42
C THR A 255 23.64 -3.14 -8.09
N ILE A 256 23.51 -2.36 -9.17
CA ILE A 256 22.46 -2.57 -10.17
C ILE A 256 22.41 -4.08 -10.38
N LEU A 257 21.28 -4.67 -9.98
CA LEU A 257 21.10 -6.10 -9.92
C LEU A 257 21.30 -6.64 -11.34
N ASP A 258 22.07 -7.71 -11.42
CA ASP A 258 22.51 -8.36 -12.65
C ASP A 258 21.74 -9.67 -12.66
N ASP A 259 20.48 -9.66 -13.14
CA ASP A 259 19.54 -10.78 -13.38
C ASP A 259 19.86 -12.08 -12.59
N VAL A 260 19.95 -11.99 -11.26
CA VAL A 260 20.55 -13.06 -10.44
C VAL A 260 19.66 -14.30 -10.37
N ASP A 261 18.37 -14.11 -10.57
CA ASP A 261 17.28 -15.08 -10.55
C ASP A 261 16.90 -15.60 -11.94
N ASP A 262 17.42 -15.00 -13.01
CA ASP A 262 17.15 -15.44 -14.37
C ASP A 262 17.66 -16.86 -14.65
N MET A 263 16.86 -17.58 -15.44
CA MET A 263 17.07 -18.95 -15.86
C MET A 263 17.15 -19.96 -14.70
N GLN A 264 16.72 -19.57 -13.50
CA GLN A 264 16.67 -20.49 -12.36
C GLN A 264 15.66 -21.62 -12.64
N MET A 265 16.09 -22.86 -12.39
CA MET A 265 15.20 -24.02 -12.45
C MET A 265 14.38 -24.12 -11.16
N LEU A 266 13.06 -24.14 -11.31
CA LEU A 266 12.09 -24.25 -10.22
C LEU A 266 11.56 -25.69 -10.09
N GLU A 267 11.12 -26.01 -8.88
CA GLU A 267 10.42 -27.25 -8.56
C GLU A 267 8.94 -27.00 -8.21
N VAL A 268 8.08 -27.95 -8.53
CA VAL A 268 6.67 -27.87 -8.11
C VAL A 268 6.58 -27.94 -6.58
N GLY A 269 5.93 -26.94 -5.98
CA GLY A 269 5.85 -26.73 -4.54
C GLY A 269 6.81 -25.67 -4.01
N GLN A 270 7.60 -25.04 -4.87
CA GLN A 270 8.53 -23.98 -4.52
C GLN A 270 7.86 -22.60 -4.53
N THR A 271 8.30 -21.74 -3.60
CA THR A 271 8.07 -20.30 -3.63
C THR A 271 9.43 -19.62 -3.57
N ILE A 272 9.66 -18.64 -4.43
CA ILE A 272 10.87 -17.80 -4.43
C ILE A 272 10.48 -16.32 -4.37
N THR A 273 11.44 -15.51 -3.93
CA THR A 273 11.39 -14.06 -4.12
C THR A 273 12.16 -13.75 -5.41
N GLY A 274 11.59 -12.92 -6.27
CA GLY A 274 12.26 -12.32 -7.43
C GLY A 274 12.08 -10.81 -7.44
N ALA A 275 12.71 -10.10 -8.37
CA ALA A 275 12.57 -8.65 -8.45
C ALA A 275 12.70 -8.09 -9.87
N LEU A 276 11.71 -7.28 -10.27
CA LEU A 276 11.82 -6.44 -11.47
C LEU A 276 12.58 -5.17 -11.10
N ASP A 277 13.81 -5.04 -11.57
CA ASP A 277 14.77 -4.08 -11.02
C ASP A 277 15.26 -3.00 -12.01
N TYR A 278 14.92 -3.14 -13.30
CA TYR A 278 15.06 -2.08 -14.29
C TYR A 278 13.84 -1.95 -15.21
N TYR A 279 13.75 -0.83 -15.92
CA TYR A 279 12.59 -0.56 -16.77
C TYR A 279 12.52 -1.53 -17.96
N GLY A 280 11.40 -2.25 -18.08
CA GLY A 280 11.19 -3.26 -19.12
C GLY A 280 11.81 -4.61 -18.81
N ASP A 281 12.17 -4.83 -17.55
CA ASP A 281 12.67 -6.11 -17.05
C ASP A 281 11.64 -7.24 -17.21
N THR A 282 12.14 -8.45 -17.40
CA THR A 282 11.36 -9.67 -17.55
C THR A 282 12.17 -10.82 -17.01
N ASP A 283 11.74 -11.35 -15.88
CA ASP A 283 12.42 -12.49 -15.27
C ASP A 283 11.94 -13.78 -15.92
N ILE A 284 12.88 -14.64 -16.30
CA ILE A 284 12.61 -15.91 -16.98
C ILE A 284 13.05 -17.06 -16.08
N PHE A 285 12.12 -17.93 -15.69
CA PHE A 285 12.38 -19.14 -14.93
C PHE A 285 12.15 -20.39 -15.77
N LEU A 286 12.79 -21.49 -15.38
CA LEU A 286 12.64 -22.80 -16.01
C LEU A 286 11.91 -23.77 -15.09
N ILE A 287 11.09 -24.64 -15.64
CA ILE A 287 10.50 -25.76 -14.90
C ILE A 287 10.42 -27.01 -15.78
N THR A 288 10.71 -28.18 -15.22
CA THR A 288 10.54 -29.46 -15.92
C THR A 288 9.20 -30.06 -15.57
N LEU A 289 8.36 -30.33 -16.58
CA LEU A 289 7.03 -30.92 -16.43
C LEU A 289 6.89 -32.16 -17.31
N GLU A 290 6.08 -33.12 -16.89
CA GLU A 290 5.64 -34.24 -17.71
C GLU A 290 4.29 -33.91 -18.37
N ARG A 291 4.03 -34.47 -19.55
CA ARG A 291 2.78 -34.27 -20.27
C ARG A 291 1.58 -34.69 -19.41
N GLY A 292 0.63 -33.77 -19.25
CA GLY A 292 -0.56 -33.92 -18.41
C GLY A 292 -0.35 -33.49 -16.96
N ASP A 293 0.84 -33.04 -16.56
CA ASP A 293 1.02 -32.31 -15.31
C ASP A 293 0.22 -31.01 -15.36
N VAL A 294 -0.45 -30.71 -14.25
CA VAL A 294 -1.21 -29.47 -14.07
C VAL A 294 -0.55 -28.69 -12.94
N VAL A 295 -0.13 -27.47 -13.23
CA VAL A 295 0.51 -26.58 -12.27
C VAL A 295 -0.24 -25.26 -12.19
N ASP A 296 -0.30 -24.73 -10.98
CA ASP A 296 -0.73 -23.36 -10.72
C ASP A 296 0.52 -22.51 -10.49
N VAL A 297 0.72 -21.50 -11.33
CA VAL A 297 1.81 -20.53 -11.23
C VAL A 297 1.22 -19.20 -10.79
N GLY A 298 1.56 -18.78 -9.58
CA GLY A 298 1.06 -17.55 -8.98
C GLY A 298 2.17 -16.55 -8.73
N VAL A 299 1.95 -15.29 -9.09
CA VAL A 299 2.84 -14.16 -8.79
C VAL A 299 2.10 -13.16 -7.92
N GLN A 300 2.71 -12.79 -6.80
CA GLN A 300 2.15 -11.81 -5.87
C GLN A 300 3.11 -10.64 -5.70
N SER A 301 2.59 -9.42 -5.80
CA SER A 301 3.37 -8.21 -5.56
C SER A 301 2.49 -7.15 -4.89
N PHE A 302 3.07 -6.43 -3.93
CA PHE A 302 2.46 -5.21 -3.39
C PHE A 302 2.92 -3.95 -4.13
N HIS A 303 3.93 -4.09 -4.99
CA HIS A 303 4.68 -2.97 -5.57
C HIS A 303 4.21 -2.64 -6.97
N PHE A 304 3.65 -3.63 -7.67
CA PHE A 304 3.27 -3.54 -9.07
C PHE A 304 2.15 -4.54 -9.42
N ASP A 305 1.70 -4.50 -10.67
CA ASP A 305 0.60 -5.30 -11.22
C ASP A 305 1.18 -6.45 -12.07
N PRO A 306 1.47 -7.62 -11.45
CA PRO A 306 2.20 -8.68 -12.11
C PRO A 306 1.44 -9.30 -13.28
N VAL A 307 2.19 -9.66 -14.32
CA VAL A 307 1.74 -10.54 -15.39
C VAL A 307 2.62 -11.79 -15.34
N VAL A 308 1.99 -12.97 -15.37
CA VAL A 308 2.71 -14.23 -15.46
C VAL A 308 2.38 -14.93 -16.78
N LEU A 309 3.41 -15.45 -17.44
CA LEU A 309 3.29 -16.25 -18.64
C LEU A 309 3.95 -17.62 -18.43
N ILE A 310 3.37 -18.68 -18.98
CA ILE A 310 3.97 -20.03 -18.97
C ILE A 310 3.70 -20.77 -20.29
N GLY A 311 4.71 -21.52 -20.74
CA GLY A 311 4.59 -22.40 -21.90
C GLY A 311 5.87 -23.20 -22.17
N SER A 312 5.87 -23.99 -23.24
CA SER A 312 7.07 -24.76 -23.62
C SER A 312 8.23 -23.83 -23.96
N ASP A 313 9.46 -24.24 -23.68
CA ASP A 313 10.69 -23.53 -24.08
C ASP A 313 10.87 -23.37 -25.60
N THR A 314 10.12 -24.12 -26.41
CA THR A 314 10.08 -23.99 -27.88
C THR A 314 8.93 -23.15 -28.41
N ALA A 315 8.05 -22.70 -27.52
CA ALA A 315 6.88 -21.89 -27.86
C ALA A 315 7.29 -20.47 -28.27
N THR A 316 6.50 -19.82 -29.14
CA THR A 316 6.63 -18.37 -29.32
C THR A 316 5.90 -17.67 -28.17
N GLU A 317 6.22 -16.40 -27.91
CA GLU A 317 5.55 -15.61 -26.87
C GLU A 317 4.01 -15.59 -27.03
N ALA A 318 3.52 -15.65 -28.28
CA ALA A 318 2.09 -15.71 -28.59
C ALA A 318 1.42 -17.05 -28.24
N ASP A 319 2.20 -18.09 -27.98
CA ASP A 319 1.73 -19.43 -27.60
C ASP A 319 1.75 -19.63 -26.07
N LEU A 320 2.25 -18.64 -25.30
CA LEU A 320 2.27 -18.71 -23.84
C LEU A 320 0.88 -18.45 -23.27
N VAL A 321 0.52 -19.21 -22.23
CA VAL A 321 -0.66 -18.93 -21.43
C VAL A 321 -0.30 -17.83 -20.45
N SER A 322 -1.07 -16.74 -20.44
CA SER A 322 -0.84 -15.59 -19.58
C SER A 322 -2.04 -15.27 -18.70
N ASP A 323 -1.78 -14.73 -17.53
CA ASP A 323 -2.78 -14.16 -16.62
C ASP A 323 -2.16 -12.96 -15.88
N ASP A 324 -2.99 -11.95 -15.59
CA ASP A 324 -2.63 -10.71 -14.93
C ASP A 324 -3.45 -10.44 -13.65
N ASP A 325 -4.74 -10.81 -13.60
CA ASP A 325 -5.65 -10.42 -12.50
C ASP A 325 -6.45 -11.58 -11.85
N SER A 326 -6.14 -12.85 -12.12
CA SER A 326 -6.90 -13.98 -11.54
C SER A 326 -6.45 -14.41 -10.14
N GLY A 327 -5.36 -13.84 -9.63
CA GLY A 327 -4.78 -14.14 -8.32
C GLY A 327 -5.49 -13.44 -7.16
N ARG A 328 -5.60 -14.15 -6.03
CA ARG A 328 -6.27 -13.68 -4.81
C ARG A 328 -5.31 -12.86 -3.93
N GLY A 329 -4.86 -11.71 -4.44
CA GLY A 329 -4.00 -10.78 -3.71
C GLY A 329 -4.74 -9.89 -2.72
N VAL A 330 -3.99 -9.14 -1.92
CA VAL A 330 -4.56 -8.19 -0.94
C VAL A 330 -5.40 -7.10 -1.61
N PHE A 331 -5.11 -6.81 -2.89
CA PHE A 331 -5.86 -5.90 -3.74
C PHE A 331 -6.47 -6.57 -4.98
N GLY A 332 -6.29 -7.89 -5.15
CA GLY A 332 -6.84 -8.66 -6.25
C GLY A 332 -6.14 -8.46 -7.60
N THR A 333 -4.90 -7.97 -7.58
CA THR A 333 -4.02 -7.75 -8.75
C THR A 333 -2.90 -8.80 -8.80
N ASP A 334 -3.01 -9.88 -8.03
CA ASP A 334 -2.01 -10.94 -8.14
C ASP A 334 -2.31 -11.72 -9.43
N ALA A 335 -1.31 -12.30 -10.08
CA ALA A 335 -1.49 -13.14 -11.25
C ALA A 335 -1.57 -14.62 -10.85
N LEU A 336 -2.44 -15.40 -11.51
CA LEU A 336 -2.52 -16.84 -11.31
C LEU A 336 -2.90 -17.57 -12.60
N VAL A 337 -1.95 -18.31 -13.18
CA VAL A 337 -2.19 -19.21 -14.32
C VAL A 337 -2.26 -20.66 -13.85
N THR A 338 -3.33 -21.36 -14.23
CA THR A 338 -3.34 -22.84 -14.25
C THR A 338 -2.92 -23.33 -15.62
N PHE A 339 -1.83 -24.11 -15.68
CA PHE A 339 -1.24 -24.62 -16.91
C PHE A 339 -1.22 -26.16 -16.92
N GLU A 340 -1.71 -26.77 -17.99
CA GLU A 340 -1.56 -28.20 -18.27
C GLU A 340 -0.44 -28.41 -19.31
N ALA A 341 0.59 -29.16 -18.96
CA ALA A 341 1.72 -29.42 -19.86
C ALA A 341 1.30 -30.32 -21.02
N GLU A 342 1.39 -29.81 -22.25
CA GLU A 342 1.06 -30.57 -23.46
C GLU A 342 2.16 -31.56 -23.88
N ASN A 343 3.40 -31.33 -23.46
CA ASN A 343 4.60 -32.09 -23.82
C ASN A 343 5.51 -32.29 -22.60
N ASP A 344 6.32 -33.35 -22.62
CA ASP A 344 7.37 -33.56 -21.62
C ASP A 344 8.52 -32.57 -21.85
N GLY A 345 9.13 -32.07 -20.78
CA GLY A 345 10.38 -31.34 -20.83
C GLY A 345 10.34 -29.97 -20.16
N THR A 346 11.23 -29.09 -20.60
CA THR A 346 11.40 -27.76 -20.04
C THR A 346 10.31 -26.81 -20.52
N HIS A 347 9.75 -26.09 -19.58
CA HIS A 347 8.82 -25.00 -19.79
C HIS A 347 9.45 -23.73 -19.22
N ILE A 348 9.09 -22.61 -19.82
CA ILE A 348 9.48 -21.28 -19.37
C ILE A 348 8.34 -20.66 -18.59
N ILE A 349 8.68 -19.97 -17.52
CA ILE A 349 7.79 -19.07 -16.78
C ILE A 349 8.37 -17.68 -16.92
N MET A 350 7.57 -16.69 -17.29
CA MET A 350 8.00 -15.30 -17.39
C MET A 350 7.19 -14.47 -16.40
N VAL A 351 7.87 -13.58 -15.67
CA VAL A 351 7.25 -12.60 -14.78
C VAL A 351 7.52 -11.20 -15.30
N GLN A 352 6.46 -10.41 -15.42
CA GLN A 352 6.50 -9.05 -15.93
C GLN A 352 5.60 -8.14 -15.09
N ASP A 353 5.68 -6.83 -15.30
CA ASP A 353 4.70 -5.87 -14.81
C ASP A 353 3.89 -5.30 -15.99
N PHE A 354 2.58 -5.14 -15.79
CA PHE A 354 1.71 -4.51 -16.78
C PHE A 354 2.01 -3.01 -16.97
N GLY A 355 2.50 -2.33 -15.93
CA GLY A 355 2.66 -0.86 -15.88
C GLY A 355 4.08 -0.29 -16.04
N GLY A 356 5.12 -1.13 -16.11
CA GLY A 356 6.53 -0.73 -16.10
C GLY A 356 7.08 -0.24 -14.75
N ASN A 357 6.45 -0.63 -13.63
CA ASN A 357 6.87 -0.42 -12.26
C ASN A 357 7.95 -1.44 -11.84
N LEU A 358 8.70 -1.09 -10.80
CA LEU A 358 9.82 -1.89 -10.28
C LEU A 358 9.57 -2.32 -8.84
N GLY A 359 9.91 -3.55 -8.48
CA GLY A 359 9.76 -4.06 -7.13
C GLY A 359 9.99 -5.56 -7.02
N ALA A 360 10.03 -6.06 -5.79
CA ALA A 360 10.07 -7.49 -5.56
C ALA A 360 8.67 -8.12 -5.67
N TYR A 361 8.67 -9.42 -5.95
CA TYR A 361 7.47 -10.25 -5.99
C TYR A 361 7.77 -11.63 -5.41
N LEU A 362 6.70 -12.38 -5.15
CA LEU A 362 6.77 -13.79 -4.79
C LEU A 362 6.21 -14.64 -5.91
N LEU A 363 7.05 -15.47 -6.51
CA LEU A 363 6.66 -16.47 -7.51
C LEU A 363 6.47 -17.82 -6.82
N SER A 364 5.32 -18.43 -7.03
CA SER A 364 4.97 -19.73 -6.48
C SER A 364 4.52 -20.69 -7.58
N VAL A 365 5.01 -21.92 -7.52
CA VAL A 365 4.54 -23.00 -8.38
C VAL A 365 3.95 -24.09 -7.50
N SER A 366 2.71 -24.48 -7.73
CA SER A 366 2.04 -25.53 -6.97
C SER A 366 1.32 -26.51 -7.89
N ARG A 367 0.89 -27.67 -7.36
CA ARG A 367 0.11 -28.63 -8.15
C ARG A 367 -1.31 -28.08 -8.36
N GLY A 368 -1.66 -27.86 -9.61
CA GLY A 368 -2.99 -27.43 -10.00
C GLY A 368 -3.98 -28.58 -10.05
N LYS A 369 -5.26 -28.23 -10.18
CA LYS A 369 -6.34 -29.15 -10.49
C LYS A 369 -7.18 -28.52 -11.60
N LEU A 370 -7.46 -29.30 -12.64
CA LEU A 370 -8.46 -28.90 -13.63
C LEU A 370 -9.85 -29.06 -12.99
N ASP A 371 -10.63 -27.98 -13.01
CA ASP A 371 -12.02 -27.96 -12.54
C ASP A 371 -13.00 -28.70 -13.46
#